data_AF-A0A920THX9-F1
#
_entry.id   AF-A0A920THX9-F1
#
_cell.length_a   1.000
_cell.length_b   1.000
_cell.length_c   1.000
_cell.angle_alpha   90.00
_cell.angle_beta   90.00
_cell.angle_gamma   90.00
#
_symmetry.space_group_name_H-M   'P 1'
#
loop_
_entity.id
_entity.type
_entity.pdbx_description
1 polymer ?
#
loop_
_entity_poly.entity_id
_entity_poly.type
_entity_poly.pdbx_seq_one_letter_code
_entity_poly.pdbx_strand_id
1 'polypeptide(L)'
;MLYRLGFVIHWIGFTCLVLLLGLVFWGIIIGEASIAELPTFVVETLLDFSRVDEADYWFILLAITHWPIKWMLTDNKSFFPWKS
;
A
#
# COMPACT_ATOMS: atom_id res chain seq x y z
N MET A 1 4.61 5.27 22.68
CA MET A 1 5.03 5.89 21.40
C MET A 1 4.71 4.99 20.20
N LEU A 2 4.93 3.68 20.29
CA LEU A 2 4.65 2.71 19.21
C LEU A 2 3.21 2.75 18.67
N TYR A 3 2.20 2.90 19.54
CA TYR A 3 0.81 3.06 19.09
C TYR A 3 0.58 4.25 18.16
N ARG A 4 1.22 5.40 18.45
CA ARG A 4 1.10 6.60 17.62
C ARG A 4 1.84 6.42 16.29
N LEU A 5 3.00 5.76 16.32
CA LEU A 5 3.75 5.45 15.10
C LEU A 5 2.98 4.46 14.19
N GLY A 6 2.47 3.37 14.76
CA GLY A 6 1.65 2.40 14.03
C GLY A 6 0.38 3.04 13.45
N PHE A 7 -0.26 3.94 14.19
CA PHE A 7 -1.40 4.70 13.69
C PHE A 7 -1.03 5.57 12.48
N VAL A 8 0.07 6.33 12.54
CA VAL A 8 0.51 7.19 11.43
C VAL A 8 0.87 6.37 10.19
N ILE A 9 1.67 5.31 10.34
CA ILE A 9 2.04 4.41 9.24
C ILE A 9 0.80 3.81 8.58
N HIS A 10 -0.18 3.40 9.39
CA HIS A 10 -1.41 2.81 8.91
C HIS A 10 -2.24 3.78 8.10
N TRP A 11 -2.41 5.04 8.54
CA TRP A 11 -3.12 6.07 7.77
C TRP A 11 -2.42 6.42 6.46
N ILE A 12 -1.09 6.58 6.49
CA ILE A 12 -0.30 6.91 5.30
C ILE A 12 -0.44 5.79 4.27
N GLY A 13 -0.15 4.55 4.65
CA GLY A 13 -0.21 3.45 3.69
C GLY A 13 -1.63 3.05 3.28
N PHE A 14 -2.65 3.27 4.13
CA PHE A 14 -4.05 3.12 3.69
C PHE A 14 -4.40 4.16 2.62
N THR A 15 -3.89 5.39 2.74
CA THR A 15 -4.05 6.42 1.70
C THR A 15 -3.36 5.99 0.40
N CYS A 16 -2.13 5.46 0.49
CA CYS A 16 -1.44 4.88 -0.67
C CYS A 16 -2.25 3.75 -1.32
N LEU A 17 -2.85 2.86 -0.52
CA LEU A 17 -3.70 1.78 -1.03
C LEU A 17 -4.93 2.31 -1.77
N VAL A 18 -5.65 3.29 -1.20
CA VAL A 18 -6.83 3.88 -1.84
C VAL A 18 -6.45 4.55 -3.16
N LEU A 19 -5.35 5.29 -3.19
CA LEU A 19 -4.85 5.93 -4.40
C LEU A 19 -4.40 4.90 -5.45
N LEU A 20 -3.68 3.85 -5.05
CA LEU A 20 -3.28 2.76 -5.93
C LEU A 20 -4.51 2.11 -6.59
N LEU A 21 -5.51 1.74 -5.79
CA LEU A 21 -6.74 1.15 -6.30
C LEU A 21 -7.47 2.14 -7.23
N GLY A 22 -7.55 3.42 -6.87
CA GLY A 22 -8.14 4.46 -7.70
C GLY A 22 -7.46 4.60 -9.07
N LEU A 23 -6.12 4.60 -9.11
CA LEU A 23 -5.35 4.64 -10.35
C LEU A 23 -5.55 3.39 -11.20
N VAL A 24 -5.57 2.20 -10.58
CA VAL A 24 -5.84 0.94 -11.29
C VAL A 24 -7.24 0.96 -11.89
N PHE A 25 -8.27 1.35 -11.12
CA PHE A 25 -9.64 1.47 -11.63
C PHE A 25 -9.73 2.49 -12.76
N TRP A 26 -9.08 3.64 -12.61
CA TRP A 26 -9.01 4.66 -13.67
C TRP A 26 -8.39 4.10 -14.95
N GLY A 27 -7.24 3.43 -14.85
CA GLY A 27 -6.57 2.79 -15.98
C GLY A 27 -7.45 1.76 -16.69
N ILE A 28 -8.20 0.96 -15.92
CA ILE A 28 -9.16 -0.01 -16.48
C ILE A 28 -10.28 0.69 -17.25
N ILE A 29 -10.82 1.79 -16.72
CA ILE A 29 -11.91 2.56 -17.34
C ILE A 29 -11.48 3.14 -18.69
N ILE A 30 -10.24 3.65 -18.78
CA ILE A 30 -9.70 4.22 -20.03
C ILE A 30 -9.07 3.17 -20.97
N GLY A 31 -9.05 1.89 -20.56
CA GLY A 31 -8.52 0.79 -21.37
C GLY A 31 -6.98 0.68 -21.38
N GLU A 32 -6.30 1.30 -20.43
CA GLU A 32 -4.83 1.30 -20.31
C GLU A 32 -4.29 0.32 -19.26
N ALA A 33 -5.16 -0.27 -18.44
CA ALA A 33 -4.75 -1.24 -17.41
C ALA A 33 -5.68 -2.45 -17.35
N SER A 34 -5.14 -3.59 -16.90
CA SER A 34 -5.89 -4.82 -16.66
C SER A 34 -5.70 -5.30 -15.23
N ILE A 35 -6.79 -5.79 -14.61
CA ILE A 35 -6.73 -6.45 -13.28
C ILE A 35 -5.78 -7.65 -13.32
N ALA A 36 -5.67 -8.33 -14.47
CA ALA A 36 -4.81 -9.50 -14.63
C ALA A 36 -3.31 -9.17 -14.52
N GLU A 37 -2.92 -7.92 -14.81
CA GLU A 37 -1.52 -7.47 -14.79
C GLU A 37 -1.10 -6.94 -13.40
N LEU A 38 -2.07 -6.59 -12.55
CA LEU A 38 -1.82 -6.02 -11.23
C LEU A 38 -0.93 -6.91 -10.34
N PRO A 39 -1.10 -8.25 -10.26
CA PRO A 39 -0.23 -9.09 -9.46
C PRO A 39 1.23 -9.01 -9.92
N THR A 40 1.46 -9.06 -11.23
CA THR A 40 2.79 -8.96 -11.82
C THR A 40 3.41 -7.60 -11.53
N PHE A 41 2.68 -6.51 -11.76
CA PHE A 41 3.13 -5.15 -11.46
C PHE A 41 3.57 -4.97 -10.01
N VAL A 42 2.77 -5.45 -9.05
CA VAL A 42 3.09 -5.36 -7.62
C VAL A 42 4.33 -6.19 -7.28
N VAL A 43 4.40 -7.42 -7.78
CA VAL A 43 5.55 -8.31 -7.51
C VAL A 43 6.83 -7.76 -8.11
N GLU A 44 6.82 -7.37 -9.38
CA GLU A 44 7.99 -6.81 -10.07
C GLU A 44 8.48 -5.54 -9.38
N THR A 45 7.57 -4.63 -9.02
CA THR A 45 7.99 -3.40 -8.32
C THR A 45 8.60 -3.69 -6.95
N LEU A 46 8.06 -4.64 -6.19
CA LEU A 46 8.56 -4.94 -4.84
C LEU A 46 9.85 -5.75 -4.82
N LEU A 47 10.03 -6.63 -5.79
CA LEU A 47 11.23 -7.47 -5.90
C LEU A 47 12.39 -6.74 -6.56
N ASP A 48 12.13 -5.64 -7.27
CA ASP A 48 13.16 -4.79 -7.84
C ASP A 48 13.68 -3.77 -6.83
N PHE A 49 14.58 -4.23 -5.95
CA PHE A 49 15.25 -3.38 -4.95
C PHE A 49 16.13 -2.28 -5.54
N SER A 50 16.43 -2.31 -6.85
CA SER A 50 17.17 -1.23 -7.49
C SER A 50 16.36 0.07 -7.55
N ARG A 51 15.02 -0.03 -7.43
CA ARG A 51 14.06 1.07 -7.46
C ARG A 51 13.80 1.70 -6.09
N VAL A 52 14.60 1.38 -5.07
CA VAL A 52 14.42 1.89 -3.70
C VAL A 52 14.48 3.42 -3.62
N ASP A 53 15.12 4.09 -4.57
CA ASP A 53 15.16 5.55 -4.64
C ASP A 53 13.94 6.16 -5.37
N GLU A 54 13.07 5.32 -5.95
CA GLU A 54 11.89 5.75 -6.68
C GLU A 54 10.67 5.90 -5.77
N ALA A 55 9.85 6.92 -6.05
CA ALA A 55 8.70 7.23 -5.20
C ALA A 55 7.59 6.17 -5.31
N ASP A 56 7.42 5.55 -6.47
CA ASP A 56 6.42 4.51 -6.73
C ASP A 56 6.75 3.21 -5.98
N TYR A 57 8.03 2.84 -5.83
CA TYR A 57 8.46 1.73 -4.99
C TYR A 57 7.94 1.87 -3.55
N TRP A 58 8.24 3.01 -2.91
CA TRP A 58 7.77 3.28 -1.54
C TRP A 58 6.26 3.37 -1.44
N PHE A 59 5.62 3.95 -2.46
CA PHE A 59 4.17 4.05 -2.51
C PHE A 59 3.50 2.67 -2.51
N ILE A 60 3.97 1.73 -3.33
CA ILE A 60 3.44 0.36 -3.37
C ILE A 60 3.81 -0.39 -2.07
N LEU A 61 5.04 -0.23 -1.58
CA LEU A 61 5.49 -0.87 -0.34
C LEU A 61 4.61 -0.44 0.84
N LEU A 62 4.30 0.85 0.96
CA LEU A 62 3.39 1.35 2.01
C LEU A 62 1.96 0.84 1.79
N ALA A 63 1.46 0.85 0.55
CA ALA A 63 0.11 0.36 0.24
C ALA A 63 -0.12 -1.08 0.72
N ILE A 64 0.88 -1.96 0.59
CA ILE A 64 0.74 -3.37 0.97
C ILE A 64 1.16 -3.67 2.43
N THR A 65 2.15 -2.95 2.98
CA THR A 65 2.75 -3.32 4.28
C THR A 65 2.17 -2.55 5.47
N HIS A 66 1.39 -1.49 5.25
CA HIS A 66 0.88 -0.65 6.34
C HIS A 66 0.02 -1.40 7.37
N TRP A 67 -0.80 -2.35 6.93
CA TRP A 67 -1.63 -3.15 7.83
C TRP A 67 -0.79 -4.17 8.64
N PRO A 68 0.07 -4.99 8.02
CA PRO A 68 1.00 -5.86 8.76
C PRO A 68 1.88 -5.11 9.77
N ILE A 69 2.46 -3.97 9.37
CA ILE A 69 3.31 -3.16 10.25
C ILE A 69 2.52 -2.67 11.47
N LYS A 70 1.34 -2.09 11.25
CA LYS A 70 0.49 -1.62 12.36
C LYS A 70 0.07 -2.78 13.28
N TRP A 71 -0.28 -3.93 12.72
CA TRP A 71 -0.61 -5.10 13.54
C TRP A 71 0.58 -5.52 14.41
N MET A 72 1.78 -5.67 13.84
CA MET A 72 2.98 -6.03 14.60
C MET A 72 3.33 -5.02 15.71
N LEU A 73 3.10 -3.73 15.47
CA LEU A 73 3.44 -2.67 16.42
C LEU A 73 2.40 -2.45 17.53
N THR A 74 1.15 -2.87 17.33
CA THR A 74 0.02 -2.47 18.21
C THR A 74 -0.89 -3.63 18.63
N ASP A 75 -0.68 -4.84 18.11
CA ASP A 75 -1.56 -6.02 18.21
C ASP A 75 -3.00 -5.80 17.69
N ASN A 76 -3.27 -4.64 17.09
CA ASN A 76 -4.57 -4.30 16.56
C ASN A 76 -4.73 -4.77 15.11
N LYS A 77 -5.59 -5.76 14.90
CA LYS A 77 -5.85 -6.40 13.59
C LYS A 77 -6.83 -5.66 12.70
N SER A 78 -7.41 -4.55 13.17
CA SER A 78 -8.31 -3.74 12.36
C SER A 78 -7.60 -3.26 11.09
N PHE A 79 -8.22 -3.55 9.94
CA PHE A 79 -7.75 -3.10 8.63
C PHE A 79 -8.04 -1.62 8.37
N PHE A 80 -9.16 -1.11 8.90
CA PHE A 80 -9.55 0.27 8.69
C PHE A 80 -8.91 1.17 9.74
N PRO A 81 -8.27 2.28 9.35
CA PRO A 81 -7.45 3.07 10.26
C PRO A 81 -8.24 3.87 11.31
N TRP A 82 -9.55 4.03 11.10
CA TRP A 82 -10.47 4.63 12.08
C TRP A 82 -11.14 3.62 13.02
N LYS A 83 -10.92 2.31 12.82
CA LYS A 83 -11.43 1.27 13.72
C LYS A 83 -10.30 0.81 14.64
N SER A 84 -10.53 0.91 15.95
CA SER A 84 -9.60 0.44 16.97
C SER A 84 -10.00 -0.91 17.52
#